data_AF-A0A923B6R8-F1
#
_entry.id   AF-A0A923B6R8-F1
#
_cell.length_a   1.000
_cell.length_b   1.000
_cell.length_c   1.000
_cell.angle_alpha   90.00
_cell.angle_beta   90.00
_cell.angle_gamma   90.00
#
_symmetry.space_group_name_H-M   'P 1'
#
loop_
_entity.id
_entity.type
_entity.pdbx_description
1 polymer ?
#
loop_
_entity_poly.entity_id
_entity_poly.type
_entity_poly.pdbx_seq_one_letter_code
_entity_poly.pdbx_strand_id
1 'polypeptide(L)'
;SGIALTHRDASSIVSFVAGQCKGLSEQDWSGLAGKGRTLVIYMGVSTAAQIAEKLMADGLAPDMPVAVIENAARPEMRVLRGLLASLPELVEREAVQSPALIVIGEVTARLQRHPDESQDRVDLGALLAAVPGQARDDGDLA
;
A
#
# COMPACT_ATOMS: atom_id res chain seq x y z
N SER A 1 -5.56 3.27 0.12
CA SER A 1 -4.25 2.57 0.08
C SER A 1 -3.08 3.46 -0.37
N GLY A 2 -3.31 4.59 -1.06
CA GLY A 2 -2.21 5.45 -1.55
C GLY A 2 -1.34 4.76 -2.60
N ILE A 3 -1.91 3.83 -3.37
CA ILE A 3 -1.23 3.11 -4.45
C ILE A 3 -1.92 3.51 -5.75
N ALA A 4 -1.25 4.28 -6.60
CA ALA A 4 -1.68 4.44 -7.97
C ALA A 4 -1.38 3.16 -8.76
N LEU A 5 -2.31 2.74 -9.62
CA LEU A 5 -2.13 1.55 -10.46
C LEU A 5 -1.22 1.83 -11.67
N THR A 6 -1.00 3.10 -12.01
CA THR A 6 -0.06 3.55 -13.02
C THR A 6 0.90 4.58 -12.43
N HIS A 7 2.10 4.65 -12.99
CA HIS A 7 3.09 5.67 -12.65
C HIS A 7 4.08 5.77 -13.82
N ARG A 8 4.45 6.99 -14.21
CA ARG A 8 5.31 7.27 -15.38
C ARG A 8 6.54 6.36 -15.44
N ASP A 9 7.21 6.18 -14.31
CA ASP A 9 8.47 5.41 -14.23
C ASP A 9 8.28 3.95 -13.80
N ALA A 10 7.06 3.51 -13.49
CA ALA A 10 6.80 2.19 -12.89
C ALA A 10 5.86 1.31 -13.70
N SER A 11 4.78 1.91 -14.22
CA SER A 11 3.70 1.18 -14.87
C SER A 11 2.91 2.07 -15.80
N SER A 12 2.81 1.65 -17.07
CA SER A 12 1.94 2.25 -18.08
C SER A 12 0.79 1.31 -18.48
N ILE A 13 0.73 0.10 -17.91
CA ILE A 13 -0.26 -0.94 -18.23
C ILE A 13 -0.81 -1.51 -16.93
N VAL A 14 -2.13 -1.64 -16.86
CA VAL A 14 -2.82 -2.29 -15.75
C VAL A 14 -3.65 -3.44 -16.28
N SER A 15 -3.45 -4.63 -15.69
CA SER A 15 -4.23 -5.82 -15.98
C SER A 15 -5.08 -6.20 -14.77
N PHE A 16 -6.36 -6.49 -15.00
CA PHE A 16 -7.28 -6.96 -13.96
C PHE A 16 -7.70 -8.39 -14.25
N VAL A 17 -7.54 -9.27 -13.26
CA VAL A 17 -7.89 -10.70 -13.40
C VAL A 17 -8.62 -11.22 -12.17
N ALA A 18 -9.30 -12.36 -12.34
CA ALA A 18 -9.83 -13.14 -11.24
C ALA A 18 -8.81 -14.22 -10.84
N GLY A 19 -8.40 -14.22 -9.58
CA GLY A 19 -7.55 -15.23 -8.95
C GLY A 19 -8.33 -16.49 -8.54
N GLN A 20 -9.62 -16.57 -8.84
CA GLN A 20 -10.39 -17.79 -8.66
C GLN A 20 -11.22 -18.02 -9.92
N CYS A 21 -10.76 -18.96 -10.74
CA CYS A 21 -11.39 -19.39 -11.99
C CYS A 21 -11.12 -20.89 -12.21
N LYS A 22 -11.90 -21.53 -13.08
CA LYS A 22 -11.59 -22.90 -13.52
C LYS A 22 -10.29 -22.88 -14.32
N GLY A 23 -9.34 -23.75 -13.98
CA GLY A 23 -8.07 -23.87 -14.70
C GLY A 23 -7.06 -22.76 -14.42
N LEU A 24 -7.03 -22.18 -13.22
CA LEU A 24 -6.07 -21.12 -12.86
C LEU A 24 -4.61 -21.49 -13.16
N SER A 25 -4.24 -22.76 -12.92
CA SER A 25 -2.92 -23.31 -13.24
C SER A 25 -2.65 -23.45 -14.75
N GLU A 26 -3.70 -23.59 -15.56
CA GLU A 26 -3.63 -23.76 -17.02
C GLU A 26 -3.67 -22.42 -17.76
N GLN A 27 -4.08 -21.35 -17.08
CA GLN A 27 -4.15 -20.02 -17.65
C GLN A 27 -2.74 -19.49 -17.91
N ASP A 28 -2.59 -18.77 -19.02
CA ASP A 28 -1.35 -18.07 -19.35
C ASP A 28 -1.33 -16.71 -18.63
N TRP A 29 -0.39 -16.54 -17.71
CA TRP A 29 -0.18 -15.30 -16.96
C TRP A 29 1.05 -14.55 -17.45
N SER A 30 1.70 -15.04 -18.50
CA SER A 30 2.89 -14.43 -19.07
C SER A 30 2.58 -12.99 -19.53
N GLY A 31 3.46 -12.07 -19.16
CA GLY A 31 3.33 -10.66 -19.52
C GLY A 31 2.21 -9.87 -18.81
N LEU A 32 1.40 -10.48 -17.94
CA LEU A 32 0.40 -9.75 -17.13
C LEU A 32 1.04 -8.86 -16.05
N ALA A 33 2.22 -9.25 -15.57
CA ALA A 33 3.00 -8.53 -14.57
C ALA A 33 4.45 -8.34 -15.05
N GLY A 34 5.26 -7.65 -14.24
CA GLY A 34 6.67 -7.38 -14.53
C GLY A 34 6.94 -5.91 -14.90
N LYS A 35 8.09 -5.66 -15.52
CA LYS A 35 8.58 -4.30 -15.79
C LYS A 35 7.54 -3.47 -16.56
N GLY A 36 7.17 -2.31 -16.02
CA GLY A 36 6.24 -1.39 -16.68
C GLY A 36 4.76 -1.78 -16.58
N ARG A 37 4.41 -2.77 -15.74
CA ARG A 37 3.05 -3.29 -15.62
C ARG A 37 2.61 -3.40 -14.17
N THR A 38 1.31 -3.31 -13.94
CA THR A 38 0.67 -3.57 -12.65
C THR A 38 -0.44 -4.59 -12.84
N LEU A 39 -0.36 -5.67 -12.09
CA LEU A 39 -1.39 -6.71 -12.09
C LEU A 39 -2.25 -6.55 -10.85
N VAL A 40 -3.56 -6.51 -11.04
CA VAL A 40 -4.56 -6.47 -9.96
C VAL A 40 -5.40 -7.73 -10.03
N ILE A 41 -5.45 -8.47 -8.93
CA ILE A 41 -6.12 -9.75 -8.83
C ILE A 41 -7.28 -9.64 -7.83
N TYR A 42 -8.48 -9.91 -8.33
CA TYR A 42 -9.69 -10.09 -7.53
C TYR A 42 -9.82 -11.54 -7.05
N MET A 43 -10.44 -11.77 -5.89
CA MET A 43 -10.74 -13.14 -5.40
C MET A 43 -9.48 -14.02 -5.32
N GLY A 44 -8.31 -13.43 -5.04
CA GLY A 44 -7.03 -14.13 -5.03
C GLY A 44 -6.56 -14.61 -3.66
N VAL A 45 -7.28 -14.31 -2.58
CA VAL A 45 -6.81 -14.59 -1.20
C VAL A 45 -6.65 -16.09 -0.96
N SER A 46 -7.67 -16.89 -1.28
CA SER A 46 -7.66 -18.35 -1.10
C SER A 46 -6.68 -19.07 -2.03
N THR A 47 -6.26 -18.42 -3.11
CA THR A 47 -5.38 -18.97 -4.15
C THR A 47 -4.02 -18.27 -4.19
N ALA A 48 -3.68 -17.46 -3.17
CA ALA A 48 -2.49 -16.62 -3.14
C ALA A 48 -1.19 -17.42 -3.34
N ALA A 49 -1.11 -18.62 -2.78
CA ALA A 49 -0.02 -19.57 -2.99
C ALA A 49 0.15 -19.95 -4.47
N GLN A 50 -0.94 -20.39 -5.11
CA GLN A 50 -0.94 -20.82 -6.51
C GLN A 50 -0.62 -19.66 -7.46
N ILE A 51 -1.13 -18.46 -7.14
CA ILE A 51 -0.85 -17.24 -7.90
C ILE A 51 0.64 -16.91 -7.85
N ALA A 52 1.24 -16.90 -6.65
CA ALA A 52 2.65 -16.58 -6.47
C ALA A 52 3.53 -17.59 -7.22
N GLU A 53 3.26 -18.87 -7.04
CA GLU A 53 3.96 -19.96 -7.72
C GLU A 53 3.87 -19.84 -9.24
N LYS A 54 2.65 -19.65 -9.79
CA LYS A 54 2.45 -19.54 -11.23
C LYS A 54 3.17 -18.34 -11.84
N LEU A 55 3.07 -17.17 -11.20
CA LEU A 55 3.73 -15.96 -11.68
C LEU A 55 5.26 -16.11 -11.67
N MET A 56 5.83 -16.73 -10.64
CA MET A 56 7.27 -17.00 -10.58
C MET A 56 7.68 -18.05 -11.62
N ALA A 57 6.88 -19.10 -11.84
CA ALA A 57 7.11 -20.09 -12.87
C ALA A 57 7.08 -19.49 -14.29
N ASP A 58 6.24 -18.47 -14.52
CA ASP A 58 6.17 -17.70 -15.76
C ASP A 58 7.27 -16.63 -15.88
N GLY A 59 8.22 -16.59 -14.94
CA GLY A 59 9.43 -15.77 -14.99
C GLY A 59 9.34 -14.41 -14.27
N LEU A 60 8.30 -14.16 -13.47
CA LEU A 60 8.24 -12.97 -12.64
C LEU A 60 9.22 -13.09 -11.46
N ALA A 61 9.98 -12.03 -11.19
CA ALA A 61 10.99 -12.05 -10.14
C ALA A 61 10.35 -12.25 -8.75
N PRO A 62 10.93 -13.09 -7.87
CA PRO A 62 10.39 -13.39 -6.55
C PRO A 62 10.34 -12.18 -5.60
N ASP A 63 11.20 -11.19 -5.85
CA ASP A 63 11.28 -9.91 -5.16
C ASP A 63 10.33 -8.84 -5.73
N MET A 64 9.48 -9.18 -6.71
CA MET A 64 8.48 -8.26 -7.25
C MET A 64 7.58 -7.75 -6.11
N PRO A 65 7.46 -6.42 -5.92
CA PRO A 65 6.64 -5.85 -4.86
C PRO A 65 5.16 -6.20 -5.00
N VAL A 66 4.53 -6.46 -3.86
CA VAL A 66 3.10 -6.78 -3.73
C VAL A 66 2.45 -5.96 -2.63
N ALA A 67 1.18 -5.61 -2.84
CA ALA A 67 0.28 -5.11 -1.79
C ALA A 67 -1.03 -5.91 -1.78
N VAL A 68 -1.43 -6.38 -0.61
CA VAL A 68 -2.76 -6.92 -0.34
C VAL A 68 -3.59 -5.83 0.32
N ILE A 69 -4.71 -5.47 -0.31
CA ILE A 69 -5.61 -4.41 0.15
C ILE A 69 -6.91 -5.07 0.58
N GLU A 70 -7.06 -5.27 1.89
CA GLU A 70 -8.25 -5.83 2.53
C GLU A 70 -9.25 -4.70 2.83
N ASN A 71 -10.55 -4.97 2.65
CA ASN A 71 -11.64 -4.03 2.92
C ASN A 71 -11.42 -2.65 2.25
N ALA A 72 -10.96 -2.66 1.00
CA ALA A 72 -10.65 -1.44 0.26
C ALA A 72 -11.81 -0.41 0.31
N ALA A 73 -11.48 0.85 0.61
CA ALA A 73 -12.41 1.97 0.76
C ALA A 73 -13.42 1.86 1.92
N ARG A 74 -13.19 0.95 2.88
CA ARG A 74 -13.98 0.84 4.12
C ARG A 74 -13.15 1.30 5.33
N PRO A 75 -13.78 1.67 6.46
CA PRO A 75 -13.06 2.11 7.66
C PRO A 75 -12.02 1.09 8.17
N GLU A 76 -12.29 -0.20 7.99
CA GLU A 76 -11.44 -1.31 8.42
C GLU A 76 -10.37 -1.70 7.37
N MET A 77 -10.12 -0.84 6.38
CA MET A 77 -9.16 -1.10 5.30
C MET A 77 -7.76 -1.34 5.85
N ARG A 78 -7.16 -2.47 5.49
CA ARG A 78 -5.75 -2.79 5.76
C ARG A 78 -4.98 -2.85 4.44
N VAL A 79 -3.75 -2.33 4.46
CA VAL A 79 -2.82 -2.41 3.33
C VAL A 79 -1.56 -3.12 3.80
N LEU A 80 -1.39 -4.34 3.36
CA LEU A 80 -0.29 -5.21 3.74
C LEU A 80 0.67 -5.30 2.56
N ARG A 81 1.95 -5.03 2.78
CA ARG A 81 2.96 -5.02 1.71
C ARG A 81 3.98 -6.13 1.91
N GLY A 82 4.50 -6.64 0.83
CA GLY A 82 5.52 -7.69 0.84
C GLY A 82 6.11 -7.90 -0.55
N LEU A 83 6.78 -9.03 -0.71
CA LEU A 83 7.32 -9.49 -1.98
C LEU A 83 6.48 -10.65 -2.51
N LEU A 84 6.51 -10.89 -3.81
CA LEU A 84 5.78 -11.97 -4.47
C LEU A 84 6.03 -13.33 -3.80
N ALA A 85 7.29 -13.67 -3.52
CA ALA A 85 7.65 -14.93 -2.88
C ALA A 85 7.08 -15.08 -1.45
N SER A 86 6.86 -13.96 -0.76
CA SER A 86 6.31 -13.92 0.61
C SER A 86 4.78 -13.77 0.66
N LEU A 87 4.11 -13.64 -0.49
CA LEU A 87 2.66 -13.44 -0.55
C LEU A 87 1.86 -14.52 0.21
N PRO A 88 2.17 -15.82 0.12
CA PRO A 88 1.40 -16.84 0.82
C PRO A 88 1.52 -16.70 2.34
N GLU A 89 2.75 -16.52 2.82
CA GLU A 89 3.05 -16.30 4.24
C GLU A 89 2.45 -14.99 4.77
N LEU A 90 2.43 -13.94 3.95
CA LEU A 90 1.79 -12.66 4.28
C LEU A 90 0.29 -12.84 4.50
N VAL A 91 -0.40 -13.55 3.61
CA VAL A 91 -1.84 -13.81 3.71
C VAL A 91 -2.17 -14.63 4.96
N GLU A 92 -1.38 -15.66 5.24
CA GLU A 92 -1.59 -16.54 6.39
C GLU A 92 -1.28 -15.82 7.71
N ARG A 93 -0.08 -15.23 7.85
CA ARG A 93 0.37 -14.55 9.07
C ARG A 93 -0.56 -13.41 9.48
N GLU A 94 -1.06 -12.65 8.50
CA GLU A 94 -1.93 -11.50 8.73
C GLU A 94 -3.42 -11.87 8.79
N ALA A 95 -3.74 -13.17 8.67
CA ALA A 95 -5.07 -13.74 8.65
C ALA A 95 -6.03 -13.01 7.70
N VAL A 96 -5.55 -12.67 6.49
CA VAL A 96 -6.30 -11.84 5.54
C VAL A 96 -7.64 -12.49 5.17
N GLN A 97 -8.70 -11.71 5.27
CA GLN A 97 -10.06 -12.10 4.91
C GLN A 97 -10.52 -11.41 3.63
N SER A 98 -11.49 -12.02 2.97
CA SER A 98 -12.19 -11.37 1.87
C SER A 98 -13.19 -10.33 2.42
N PRO A 99 -13.45 -9.23 1.67
CA PRO A 99 -12.91 -8.91 0.36
C PRO A 99 -11.50 -8.30 0.43
N ALA A 100 -10.58 -8.80 -0.41
CA ALA A 100 -9.27 -8.20 -0.60
C ALA A 100 -8.82 -8.25 -2.06
N LEU A 101 -8.00 -7.28 -2.45
CA LEU A 101 -7.30 -7.22 -3.73
C LEU A 101 -5.82 -7.55 -3.54
N ILE A 102 -5.23 -8.30 -4.46
CA ILE A 102 -3.78 -8.47 -4.54
C ILE A 102 -3.28 -7.63 -5.70
N VAL A 103 -2.40 -6.67 -5.43
CA VAL A 103 -1.77 -5.80 -6.42
C VAL A 103 -0.30 -6.17 -6.50
N ILE A 104 0.20 -6.40 -7.71
CA ILE A 104 1.57 -6.85 -7.97
C ILE A 104 2.22 -5.88 -8.95
N GLY A 105 3.40 -5.38 -8.60
CA GLY A 105 4.19 -4.47 -9.42
C GLY A 105 4.87 -3.36 -8.63
N GLU A 106 5.82 -2.71 -9.27
CA GLU A 106 6.67 -1.63 -8.73
C GLU A 106 5.90 -0.48 -8.07
N VAL A 107 4.66 -0.23 -8.51
CA VAL A 107 3.80 0.80 -7.91
C VAL A 107 3.50 0.53 -6.43
N THR A 108 3.55 -0.73 -6.00
CA THR A 108 3.27 -1.13 -4.61
C THR A 108 4.45 -0.93 -3.66
N ALA A 109 5.66 -0.65 -4.17
CA ALA A 109 6.78 -0.22 -3.33
C ALA A 109 6.73 1.30 -3.06
N ARG A 110 5.93 2.05 -3.82
CA ARG A 110 5.86 3.52 -3.69
C ARG A 110 4.89 3.91 -2.58
N LEU A 111 5.36 4.78 -1.70
CA LEU A 111 4.53 5.49 -0.73
C LEU A 111 4.08 6.80 -1.39
N GLN A 112 2.80 6.92 -1.71
CA GLN A 112 2.24 8.23 -2.02
C GLN A 112 2.11 9.02 -0.73
N ARG A 113 2.87 10.11 -0.61
CA ARG A 113 2.56 11.14 0.39
C ARG A 113 1.25 11.81 -0.03
N HIS A 114 0.22 11.71 0.80
CA HIS A 114 -0.97 12.53 0.63
C HIS A 114 -0.59 13.99 0.95
N PRO A 115 -0.87 14.97 0.07
CA PRO A 115 -0.63 16.39 0.35
C PRO A 115 -1.57 17.02 1.40
N ASP A 116 -2.38 16.23 2.10
CA ASP A 116 -3.35 16.72 3.08
C ASP A 116 -2.88 16.44 4.52
N GLU A 117 -1.63 16.76 4.80
CA GLU A 117 -1.23 17.24 6.12
C GLU A 117 -1.26 18.76 6.02
N SER A 118 -2.44 19.31 6.28
CA SER A 118 -2.62 20.72 6.56
C SER A 118 -1.65 21.09 7.68
N GLN A 119 -0.58 21.78 7.29
CA GLN A 119 0.24 22.66 8.12
C GLN A 119 0.55 22.11 9.52
N ASP A 120 1.78 21.67 9.70
CA ASP A 120 2.56 22.00 10.89
C ASP A 120 2.50 23.53 11.13
N ARG A 121 1.35 24.03 11.58
CA ARG A 121 1.26 25.27 12.33
C ARG A 121 1.88 24.90 13.67
N VAL A 122 3.18 25.13 13.77
CA VAL A 122 3.73 25.50 15.07
C VAL A 122 2.90 26.70 15.52
N ASP A 123 1.98 26.46 16.45
CA ASP A 123 1.13 27.52 16.98
C ASP A 123 2.01 28.38 17.88
N LEU A 124 2.66 29.38 17.27
CA LEU A 124 3.62 30.26 17.95
C LEU A 124 2.98 31.01 19.14
N GLY A 125 1.64 31.08 19.17
CA GLY A 125 0.87 31.57 20.32
C GLY A 125 0.97 30.68 21.58
N ALA A 126 1.13 29.36 21.43
CA ALA A 126 1.30 28.45 22.57
C ALA A 126 2.72 28.50 23.17
N LEU A 127 3.74 28.81 22.36
CA LEU A 127 5.13 28.90 22.81
C LEU A 127 5.41 30.20 23.61
N LEU A 128 4.69 31.28 23.30
CA LEU A 128 4.82 32.57 24.02
C LEU A 128 4.07 32.61 25.36
N ALA A 129 3.10 31.71 25.58
CA ALA A 129 2.35 31.63 26.84
C ALA A 129 3.10 30.86 27.95
N ALA A 130 4.24 30.23 27.64
CA ALA A 130 4.99 29.37 28.56
C ALA A 130 6.26 30.01 29.16
N VAL A 131 6.37 31.34 29.19
CA VAL A 131 7.44 32.03 29.93
C VAL A 131 6.90 32.53 31.27
N PRO A 132 7.10 31.81 32.39
CA PRO A 132 6.83 32.35 33.71
C PRO A 132 7.98 33.27 34.15
N GLY A 133 7.66 34.54 34.45
CA GLY A 133 8.53 35.40 35.25
C GLY A 133 9.07 36.65 34.55
N GLN A 134 8.24 37.69 34.47
CA GLN A 134 8.71 39.07 34.57
C GLN A 134 7.73 39.82 35.47
N ALA A 135 8.13 39.98 36.74
CA ALA A 135 7.50 40.92 37.66
C ALA A 135 7.58 42.32 37.06
N ARG A 136 6.43 42.99 36.92
CA ARG A 136 6.38 44.44 36.74
C ARG A 136 6.57 45.07 38.12
N ASP A 137 7.76 45.62 38.32
CA ASP A 137 8.02 46.65 39.31
C ASP A 137 7.43 47.95 38.76
N ASP A 138 6.16 48.21 39.07
CA ASP A 138 5.57 49.54 38.86
C ASP A 138 5.82 50.34 40.13
N GLY A 139 6.99 50.96 40.18
CA GLY A 139 7.21 52.13 41.01
C GLY A 139 6.32 53.26 40.52
N ASP A 140 5.35 53.65 41.33
CA ASP A 140 4.66 54.94 41.18
C ASP A 140 4.86 55.78 42.43
N LEU A 141 5.12 57.05 42.16
CA LEU A 141 5.61 58.07 43.07
C LEU A 141 4.52 58.54 44.04
N ALA A 142 4.91 58.71 45.30
CA ALA A 142 4.46 59.80 46.17
C ALA A 142 5.57 60.16 47.16
#